data_AF-A0A939E0R9-F1
#
_entry.id   AF-A0A939E0R9-F1
#
_cell.length_a   1.000
_cell.length_b   1.000
_cell.length_c   1.000
_cell.angle_alpha   90.00
_cell.angle_beta   90.00
_cell.angle_gamma   90.00
#
_symmetry.space_group_name_H-M   'P 1'
#
loop_
_entity.id
_entity.type
_entity.pdbx_description
1 polymer ?
#
loop_
_entity_poly.entity_id
_entity_poly.type
_entity_poly.pdbx_seq_one_letter_code
_entity_poly.pdbx_strand_id
1 'polypeptide(L)'
;MKLFDRELARIDALMDDEYQQAMYYRSMAINTQVQTLAVYVTAAVVTWFVPESVPLIVIVVLAPLAGSLAGNQWLKQHTARPKVQAKHYSPVLIAAAVVVVAFWMVGMFRANPTDSFGGGLLVGSIAGIVGVLLLAPYITARNNRKDTARLNSRLDD
;
A
#
# COMPACT_ATOMS: atom_id res chain seq x y z
N MET A 1 -1.60 -25.92 -5.48
CA MET A 1 -2.24 -24.88 -4.65
C MET A 1 -1.16 -23.94 -4.17
N LYS A 2 -1.17 -22.67 -4.58
CA LYS A 2 -0.11 -21.70 -4.25
C LYS A 2 -0.17 -21.39 -2.76
N LEU A 3 0.94 -20.87 -2.20
CA LEU A 3 1.06 -20.56 -0.76
C LEU A 3 -0.14 -19.73 -0.24
N PHE A 4 -0.51 -18.66 -0.97
CA PHE A 4 -1.63 -17.80 -0.59
C PHE A 4 -2.99 -18.50 -0.67
N ASP A 5 -3.21 -19.39 -1.64
CA ASP A 5 -4.47 -20.15 -1.75
C ASP A 5 -4.63 -21.08 -0.54
N ARG A 6 -3.53 -21.69 -0.07
CA ARG A 6 -3.53 -22.55 1.11
C ARG A 6 -3.83 -21.78 2.38
N GLU A 7 -3.26 -20.59 2.51
CA GLU A 7 -3.51 -19.75 3.68
C GLU A 7 -4.95 -19.24 3.69
N LEU A 8 -5.48 -18.83 2.52
CA LEU A 8 -6.86 -18.40 2.40
C LEU A 8 -7.84 -19.52 2.80
N ALA A 9 -7.62 -20.74 2.30
CA ALA A 9 -8.46 -21.89 2.64
C ALA A 9 -8.45 -22.22 4.15
N ARG A 10 -7.33 -21.97 4.84
CA ARG A 10 -7.26 -22.12 6.30
C ARG A 10 -8.05 -21.04 7.02
N ILE A 11 -7.96 -19.79 6.56
CA ILE A 11 -8.71 -18.66 7.14
C ILE A 11 -10.21 -18.86 6.93
N ASP A 12 -10.62 -19.27 5.73
CA ASP A 12 -12.02 -19.51 5.40
C ASP A 12 -12.61 -20.65 6.24
N ALA A 13 -11.82 -21.68 6.56
CA ALA A 13 -12.24 -22.78 7.43
C ALA A 13 -12.47 -22.37 8.91
N LEU A 14 -12.09 -21.16 9.31
CA LEU A 14 -12.35 -20.62 10.66
C LEU A 14 -13.73 -19.94 10.78
N MET A 15 -14.46 -19.77 9.68
CA MET A 15 -15.73 -19.06 9.63
C MET A 15 -16.86 -20.02 9.27
N ASP A 16 -17.99 -19.92 9.97
CA ASP A 16 -19.10 -20.87 9.80
C ASP A 16 -19.98 -20.54 8.59
N ASP A 17 -20.02 -19.28 8.18
CA ASP A 17 -20.89 -18.79 7.11
C ASP A 17 -20.26 -17.67 6.26
N GLU A 18 -20.89 -17.39 5.12
CA GLU A 18 -20.46 -16.36 4.17
C GLU A 18 -20.51 -14.94 4.77
N TYR A 19 -21.38 -14.69 5.74
CA TYR A 19 -21.52 -13.38 6.38
C TYR A 19 -20.33 -13.09 7.29
N GLN A 20 -19.92 -14.06 8.12
CA GLN A 20 -18.73 -13.99 8.96
C GLN A 20 -17.48 -13.82 8.10
N GLN A 21 -17.37 -14.60 7.02
CA GLN A 21 -16.26 -14.48 6.06
C GLN A 21 -16.21 -13.08 5.44
N ALA A 22 -17.34 -12.55 4.97
CA ALA A 22 -17.40 -11.20 4.40
C ALA A 22 -17.06 -10.12 5.42
N MET A 23 -17.53 -10.25 6.67
CA MET A 23 -17.22 -9.29 7.73
C MET A 23 -15.75 -9.34 8.13
N TYR A 24 -15.16 -10.53 8.20
CA TYR A 24 -13.74 -10.72 8.45
C TYR A 24 -12.88 -10.04 7.38
N TYR A 25 -13.16 -10.25 6.09
CA TYR A 25 -12.40 -9.61 5.02
C TYR A 25 -12.57 -8.08 5.00
N ARG A 26 -13.76 -7.55 5.34
CA ARG A 26 -13.95 -6.10 5.53
C ARG A 26 -13.13 -5.55 6.69
N SER A 27 -13.12 -6.27 7.81
CA SER A 27 -12.27 -5.93 8.97
C SER A 27 -10.79 -5.94 8.59
N MET A 28 -10.33 -6.95 7.85
CA MET A 28 -8.96 -7.03 7.36
C MET A 28 -8.61 -5.88 6.42
N ALA A 29 -9.51 -5.46 5.54
CA ALA A 29 -9.30 -4.30 4.68
C ALA A 29 -9.08 -3.01 5.49
N ILE A 30 -9.84 -2.81 6.58
CA ILE A 30 -9.65 -1.68 7.49
C ILE A 30 -8.34 -1.84 8.27
N ASN A 31 -8.09 -3.02 8.83
CA ASN A 31 -6.89 -3.33 9.61
C ASN A 31 -5.61 -3.09 8.79
N THR A 32 -5.56 -3.50 7.53
CA THR A 32 -4.41 -3.24 6.66
C THR A 32 -4.12 -1.75 6.50
N GLN A 33 -5.16 -0.91 6.36
CA GLN A 33 -4.97 0.56 6.27
C GLN A 33 -4.46 1.14 7.58
N VAL A 34 -5.06 0.75 8.71
CA VAL A 34 -4.68 1.23 10.04
C VAL A 34 -3.26 0.78 10.41
N GLN A 35 -2.91 -0.49 10.16
CA GLN A 35 -1.56 -1.01 10.39
C GLN A 35 -0.52 -0.30 9.52
N THR A 36 -0.84 -0.03 8.25
CA THR A 36 0.08 0.72 7.36
C THR A 36 0.35 2.12 7.91
N LEU A 37 -0.70 2.84 8.34
CA LEU A 37 -0.56 4.14 9.01
C LEU A 37 0.24 4.04 10.30
N ALA A 38 -0.02 3.03 11.14
CA ALA A 38 0.71 2.82 12.39
C ALA A 38 2.20 2.55 12.17
N VAL A 39 2.56 1.78 11.13
CA VAL A 39 3.95 1.56 10.72
C VAL A 39 4.60 2.88 10.31
N TYR A 40 3.92 3.72 9.52
CA TYR A 40 4.46 5.02 9.11
C TYR A 40 4.62 6.00 10.27
N VAL A 41 3.65 6.05 11.19
CA VAL A 41 3.75 6.87 12.41
C VAL A 41 4.91 6.38 13.27
N THR A 42 5.05 5.07 13.47
CA THR A 42 6.15 4.49 14.25
C THR A 42 7.49 4.80 13.61
N ALA A 43 7.63 4.59 12.29
CA ALA A 43 8.83 4.92 11.53
C ALA A 43 9.19 6.40 11.66
N ALA A 44 8.19 7.29 11.59
CA ALA A 44 8.38 8.70 11.80
C ALA A 44 8.93 8.97 13.20
N VAL A 45 8.23 8.53 14.24
CA VAL A 45 8.64 8.70 15.65
C VAL A 45 10.07 8.19 15.89
N VAL A 46 10.39 6.96 15.46
CA VAL A 46 11.74 6.41 15.65
C VAL A 46 12.80 7.24 14.93
N THR A 47 12.52 7.76 13.74
CA THR A 47 13.46 8.65 13.02
C THR A 47 13.80 9.91 13.83
N TRP A 48 12.82 10.44 14.56
CA TRP A 48 13.02 11.63 15.40
C TRP A 48 13.86 11.35 16.65
N PHE A 49 13.74 10.15 17.23
CA PHE A 49 14.45 9.78 18.46
C PHE A 49 15.78 9.07 18.21
N VAL A 50 15.94 8.39 17.07
CA VAL A 50 17.12 7.58 16.71
C VAL A 50 17.55 7.89 15.27
N PRO A 51 18.20 9.05 15.03
CA PRO A 51 18.61 9.50 13.69
C PRO A 51 19.51 8.51 12.93
N GLU A 52 20.37 7.78 13.63
CA GLU A 52 21.30 6.81 13.04
C GLU A 52 20.60 5.60 12.41
N SER A 53 19.33 5.35 12.77
CA SER A 53 18.56 4.21 12.27
C SER A 53 17.85 4.47 10.93
N VAL A 54 17.98 5.68 10.36
CA VAL A 54 17.33 6.10 9.11
C VAL A 54 17.44 5.07 7.97
N PRO A 55 18.62 4.47 7.65
CA PRO A 55 18.73 3.50 6.58
C PRO A 55 17.87 2.24 6.78
N LEU A 56 17.72 1.79 8.03
CA LEU A 56 16.92 0.61 8.37
C LEU A 56 15.42 0.93 8.38
N ILE A 57 15.05 2.14 8.81
CA ILE A 57 13.66 2.59 8.84
C ILE A 57 13.06 2.62 7.43
N VAL A 58 13.84 2.99 6.42
CA VAL A 58 13.38 2.97 5.02
C VAL A 58 12.89 1.58 4.61
N ILE A 59 13.59 0.51 5.02
CA ILE A 59 13.18 -0.88 4.72
C ILE A 59 11.83 -1.19 5.38
N VAL A 60 11.64 -0.77 6.63
CA VAL A 60 10.39 -0.96 7.38
C VAL A 60 9.22 -0.23 6.71
N VAL A 61 9.44 1.00 6.26
CA VAL A 61 8.42 1.80 5.54
C VAL A 61 8.06 1.17 4.18
N LEU A 62 8.98 0.46 3.53
CA LEU A 62 8.71 -0.23 2.27
C LEU A 62 7.99 -1.58 2.44
N ALA A 63 7.96 -2.18 3.63
CA ALA A 63 7.36 -3.49 3.87
C ALA A 63 5.85 -3.56 3.52
N PRO A 64 5.00 -2.57 3.89
CA PRO A 64 3.58 -2.56 3.50
C PRO A 64 3.37 -2.53 1.97
N LEU A 65 4.29 -1.90 1.23
CA LEU A 65 4.23 -1.86 -0.24
C LEU A 65 4.48 -3.25 -0.83
N ALA A 66 5.46 -3.98 -0.30
CA ALA A 66 5.73 -5.35 -0.73
C ALA A 66 4.52 -6.27 -0.53
N GLY A 67 3.85 -6.17 0.63
CA GLY A 67 2.62 -6.91 0.90
C GLY A 67 1.49 -6.56 -0.07
N SER A 68 1.31 -5.26 -0.33
CA SER A 68 0.31 -4.77 -1.29
C SER A 68 0.58 -5.24 -2.73
N LEU A 69 1.85 -5.32 -3.15
CA LEU A 69 2.24 -5.85 -4.45
C LEU A 69 1.98 -7.36 -4.55
N ALA A 70 2.31 -8.12 -3.52
CA ALA A 70 2.04 -9.56 -3.45
C ALA A 70 0.54 -9.85 -3.55
N GLY A 71 -0.29 -9.15 -2.76
CA GLY A 71 -1.75 -9.27 -2.81
C GLY A 71 -2.32 -8.89 -4.18
N ASN A 72 -1.85 -7.80 -4.79
CA ASN A 72 -2.27 -7.41 -6.13
C ASN A 72 -1.86 -8.43 -7.20
N GLN A 73 -0.69 -9.06 -7.06
CA GLN A 73 -0.21 -10.08 -7.98
C GLN A 73 -1.04 -11.36 -7.87
N TRP A 74 -1.42 -11.75 -6.66
CA TRP A 74 -2.37 -12.85 -6.43
C TRP A 74 -3.75 -12.51 -7.00
N LEU A 75 -4.27 -11.31 -6.73
CA LEU A 75 -5.58 -10.86 -7.22
C LEU A 75 -5.65 -10.90 -8.75
N LYS A 76 -4.59 -10.45 -9.43
CA LYS A 76 -4.48 -10.51 -10.89
C LYS A 76 -4.60 -11.93 -11.45
N GLN A 77 -4.32 -12.97 -10.66
CA GLN A 77 -4.44 -14.35 -11.14
C GLN A 77 -5.87 -14.89 -11.05
N HIS A 78 -6.70 -14.30 -10.19
CA HIS A 78 -8.04 -14.80 -9.85
C HIS A 78 -9.16 -13.90 -10.40
N THR A 79 -8.95 -12.59 -10.48
CA THR A 79 -9.96 -11.64 -10.97
C THR A 79 -9.31 -10.40 -11.58
N ALA A 80 -10.14 -9.58 -12.24
CA ALA A 80 -9.71 -8.28 -12.71
C ALA A 80 -9.48 -7.35 -11.51
N ARG A 81 -8.32 -6.70 -11.46
CA ARG A 81 -8.01 -5.76 -10.36
C ARG A 81 -9.06 -4.65 -10.32
N PRO A 82 -9.54 -4.25 -9.13
CA PRO A 82 -10.58 -3.24 -9.01
C PRO A 82 -10.13 -1.90 -9.57
N LYS A 83 -11.08 -1.15 -10.13
CA LYS A 83 -10.84 0.21 -10.60
C LYS A 83 -10.66 1.11 -9.38
N VAL A 84 -9.43 1.55 -9.14
CA VAL A 84 -9.15 2.57 -8.15
C VAL A 84 -9.52 3.92 -8.76
N GLN A 85 -10.64 4.51 -8.32
CA GLN A 85 -10.95 5.89 -8.67
C GLN A 85 -10.52 6.77 -7.50
N ALA A 86 -9.77 7.83 -7.80
CA ALA A 86 -9.24 8.76 -6.80
C ALA A 86 -10.33 9.30 -5.85
N LYS A 87 -11.56 9.46 -6.35
CA LYS A 87 -12.73 9.93 -5.60
C LYS A 87 -13.19 9.02 -4.45
N HIS A 88 -12.77 7.75 -4.45
CA HIS A 88 -13.16 6.78 -3.40
C HIS A 88 -12.18 6.75 -2.23
N TYR A 89 -11.05 7.47 -2.33
CA TYR A 89 -10.18 7.63 -1.17
C TYR A 89 -10.77 8.65 -0.21
N SER A 90 -10.78 8.29 1.07
CA SER A 90 -11.16 9.24 2.11
C SER A 90 -10.18 10.41 2.12
N PRO A 91 -10.63 11.67 1.92
CA PRO A 91 -9.76 12.83 1.97
C PRO A 91 -9.08 12.96 3.33
N VAL A 92 -9.73 12.50 4.41
CA VAL A 92 -9.17 12.46 5.75
C VAL A 92 -7.98 11.51 5.84
N LEU A 93 -8.07 10.31 5.25
CA LEU A 93 -6.96 9.36 5.25
C LEU A 93 -5.79 9.85 4.38
N ILE A 94 -6.08 10.49 3.25
CA ILE A 94 -5.05 11.13 2.43
C ILE A 94 -4.36 12.23 3.22
N ALA A 95 -5.12 13.12 3.87
CA ALA A 95 -4.55 14.19 4.67
C ALA A 95 -3.69 13.65 5.83
N ALA A 96 -4.17 12.65 6.56
CA ALA A 96 -3.42 11.99 7.62
C ALA A 96 -2.11 11.37 7.09
N ALA A 97 -2.15 10.65 5.97
CA ALA A 97 -0.96 10.07 5.35
C ALA A 97 0.05 11.16 4.93
N VAL A 98 -0.42 12.25 4.32
CA VAL A 98 0.44 13.39 3.92
C VAL A 98 1.11 14.01 5.13
N VAL A 99 0.38 14.25 6.23
CA VAL A 99 0.94 14.81 7.46
C VAL A 99 2.00 13.89 8.06
N VAL A 100 1.74 12.58 8.14
CA VAL A 100 2.70 11.60 8.67
C VAL A 100 3.97 11.54 7.81
N VAL A 101 3.82 11.52 6.48
CA VAL A 101 4.98 11.50 5.57
C VAL A 101 5.76 12.80 5.66
N ALA A 102 5.10 13.97 5.72
CA ALA A 102 5.77 15.25 5.91
C ALA A 102 6.55 15.29 7.23
N PHE A 103 5.93 14.83 8.33
CA PHE A 103 6.58 14.76 9.64
C PHE A 103 7.81 13.83 9.62
N TRP A 104 7.72 12.69 8.95
CA TRP A 104 8.85 11.78 8.76
C TRP A 104 9.99 12.42 7.94
N MET A 105 9.66 13.06 6.83
CA MET A 105 10.64 13.72 5.95
C MET A 105 11.40 14.83 6.68
N VAL A 106 10.72 15.63 7.51
CA VAL A 106 11.38 16.65 8.34
C VAL A 106 12.36 16.02 9.33
N GLY A 107 11.98 14.90 9.95
CA GLY A 107 12.86 14.13 10.83
C GLY A 107 14.12 13.62 10.11
N MET A 108 13.96 13.10 8.88
CA MET A 108 15.09 12.65 8.07
C MET A 108 16.03 13.80 7.67
N PHE A 109 15.47 14.94 7.23
CA PHE A 109 16.27 16.10 6.86
C PHE A 109 17.07 16.65 8.05
N ARG A 110 16.45 16.69 9.23
CA ARG A 110 17.14 17.06 10.47
C ARG A 110 18.28 16.09 10.81
N ALA A 111 18.07 14.79 10.61
CA ALA A 111 19.07 13.76 10.90
C ALA A 111 20.32 13.90 10.01
N ASN A 112 20.16 14.26 8.73
CA ASN A 112 21.26 14.38 7.77
C ASN A 112 21.09 15.63 6.87
N PRO A 113 21.31 16.84 7.40
CA PRO A 113 20.98 18.09 6.70
C PRO A 113 21.94 18.45 5.56
N THR A 114 23.15 17.90 5.56
CA THR A 114 24.21 18.18 4.57
C THR A 114 24.31 17.14 3.47
N ASP A 115 23.60 16.02 3.60
CA ASP A 115 23.68 14.95 2.62
C ASP A 115 22.75 15.23 1.43
N SER A 116 23.33 15.16 0.23
CA SER A 116 22.59 15.13 -1.04
C SER A 116 21.52 14.04 -1.07
N PHE A 117 21.67 13.00 -0.24
CA PHE A 117 20.68 11.97 0.01
C PHE A 117 19.38 12.52 0.62
N GLY A 118 19.44 13.39 1.64
CA GLY A 118 18.25 13.95 2.29
C GLY A 118 17.45 14.89 1.38
N GLY A 119 18.15 15.75 0.63
CA GLY A 119 17.52 16.62 -0.38
C GLY A 119 16.93 15.84 -1.56
N GLY A 120 17.66 14.84 -2.07
CA GLY A 120 17.18 13.97 -3.15
C GLY A 120 15.96 13.13 -2.76
N LEU A 121 15.92 12.62 -1.52
CA LEU A 121 14.77 11.90 -0.99
C LEU A 121 13.54 12.81 -0.86
N LEU A 122 13.69 14.01 -0.31
CA LEU A 122 12.59 14.98 -0.22
C LEU A 122 11.96 15.28 -1.60
N VAL A 123 12.80 15.64 -2.58
CA VAL A 123 12.34 15.94 -3.94
C VAL A 123 11.72 14.69 -4.59
N GLY A 124 12.35 13.52 -4.43
CA GLY A 124 11.86 12.25 -4.96
C GLY A 124 10.53 11.81 -4.34
N SER A 125 10.34 12.00 -3.04
CA SER A 125 9.11 11.67 -2.32
C SER A 125 7.95 12.58 -2.75
N ILE A 126 8.18 13.89 -2.86
CA ILE A 126 7.16 14.83 -3.34
C ILE A 126 6.79 14.51 -4.79
N ALA A 127 7.77 14.34 -5.67
CA ALA A 127 7.54 13.97 -7.06
C ALA A 127 6.80 12.62 -7.18
N GLY A 128 7.14 11.65 -6.33
CA GLY A 128 6.49 10.35 -6.26
C GLY A 128 5.02 10.45 -5.84
N ILE A 129 4.70 11.21 -4.79
CA ILE A 129 3.32 11.40 -4.32
C ILE A 129 2.49 12.07 -5.42
N VAL A 130 3.00 13.17 -6.00
CA VAL A 130 2.31 13.89 -7.09
C VAL A 130 2.12 12.98 -8.30
N GLY A 131 3.17 12.26 -8.70
CA GLY A 131 3.13 11.31 -9.82
C GLY A 131 2.09 10.22 -9.61
N VAL A 132 2.02 9.63 -8.41
CA VAL A 132 1.01 8.62 -8.07
C VAL A 132 -0.39 9.23 -8.12
N LEU A 133 -0.63 10.40 -7.52
CA LEU A 133 -1.96 11.01 -7.51
C LEU A 133 -2.48 11.33 -8.92
N LEU A 134 -1.60 11.79 -9.81
CA LEU A 134 -1.96 12.12 -11.19
C LEU A 134 -2.12 10.86 -12.08
N LEU A 135 -1.22 9.89 -11.94
CA LEU A 135 -1.16 8.74 -12.84
C LEU A 135 -1.94 7.51 -12.36
N ALA A 136 -2.19 7.36 -11.06
CA ALA A 136 -2.93 6.22 -10.51
C ALA A 136 -4.28 5.96 -11.19
N PRO A 137 -5.17 6.95 -11.45
CA PRO A 137 -6.45 6.68 -12.09
C PRO A 137 -6.26 6.14 -13.52
N TYR A 138 -5.27 6.65 -14.25
CA TYR A 138 -4.99 6.20 -15.61
C TYR A 138 -4.38 4.79 -15.64
N ILE A 139 -3.38 4.53 -14.79
CA ILE A 139 -2.69 3.24 -14.71
C ILE A 139 -3.65 2.14 -14.28
N THR A 140 -4.47 2.39 -13.26
CA THR A 140 -5.42 1.39 -12.73
C THR A 140 -6.53 1.09 -13.74
N ALA A 141 -7.06 2.11 -14.43
CA ALA A 141 -8.02 1.92 -15.51
C ALA A 141 -7.44 1.10 -16.67
N ARG A 142 -6.20 1.39 -17.08
CA ARG A 142 -5.50 0.63 -18.13
C ARG A 142 -5.26 -0.82 -17.71
N ASN A 143 -4.81 -1.04 -16.48
CA ASN A 143 -4.56 -2.39 -15.96
C ASN A 143 -5.84 -3.20 -15.85
N ASN A 144 -6.93 -2.60 -15.36
CA ASN A 144 -8.23 -3.26 -15.30
C ASN A 144 -8.72 -3.69 -16.69
N ARG A 145 -8.64 -2.82 -17.71
CA ARG A 145 -9.00 -3.19 -19.09
C ARG A 145 -8.20 -4.37 -19.62
N LYS A 146 -6.88 -4.38 -19.40
CA LYS A 146 -6.01 -5.50 -19.80
C LYS A 146 -6.36 -6.79 -19.07
N ASP A 147 -6.62 -6.70 -17.77
CA ASP A 147 -6.95 -7.87 -16.95
C ASP A 147 -8.31 -8.46 -17.34
N THR A 148 -9.31 -7.62 -17.63
CA THR A 148 -10.63 -8.05 -18.15
C THR A 148 -10.50 -8.71 -19.52
N ALA A 149 -9.76 -8.11 -20.46
CA ALA A 149 -9.57 -8.69 -21.79
C ALA A 149 -8.92 -10.08 -21.73
N ARG A 150 -7.90 -10.24 -20.89
CA ARG A 150 -7.21 -11.52 -20.66
C ARG A 150 -8.11 -12.57 -19.98
N LEU A 151 -9.06 -12.15 -19.12
CA LEU A 151 -10.00 -13.09 -18.50
C LEU A 151 -11.08 -13.53 -19.47
N ASN A 152 -11.63 -12.60 -20.26
CA ASN A 152 -12.61 -12.93 -21.30
C ASN A 152 -12.02 -13.88 -22.34
N SER A 153 -10.78 -13.65 -22.78
CA SER A 153 -10.12 -14.53 -23.75
C SER A 153 -9.86 -15.95 -23.22
N ARG A 154 -10.01 -16.21 -21.91
CA ARG A 154 -9.94 -17.57 -21.34
C ARG A 154 -11.30 -18.25 -21.20
N LEU A 155 -12.38 -17.49 -21.39
CA LEU A 155 -13.75 -18.00 -21.37
C LEU A 155 -14.24 -18.34 -22.78
N ASP A 156 -13.65 -17.70 -23.80
CA ASP A 156 -13.98 -17.91 -25.21
C ASP A 156 -13.21 -19.11 -25.84
N ASP A 157 -12.21 -19.66 -25.14
CA ASP A 157 -11.44 -20.87 -25.48
C ASP A 157 -11.95 -22.09 -24.70
#